data_AF-A0AA91GQ02-F1
#
_entry.id   AF-A0AA91GQ02-F1
#
_cell.length_a   1.000
_cell.length_b   1.000
_cell.length_c   1.000
_cell.angle_alpha   90.00
_cell.angle_beta   90.00
_cell.angle_gamma   90.00
#
_symmetry.space_group_name_H-M   'P 1'
#
loop_
_entity.id
_entity.type
_entity.pdbx_description
1 polymer ?
#
loop_
_entity_poly.entity_id
_entity_poly.type
_entity_poly.pdbx_seq_one_letter_code
_entity_poly.pdbx_strand_id
1 'polypeptide(L)' 'MTARSYVVEEGNRLNNYAIEPKIYVDETQKFGFTEYAEKLNGRLAMIGFVSLIALEVLTGHGLIGWLSSL' A
#
# COMPACT_ATOMS: atom_id res chain seq x y z
N MET A 1 -11.07 -27.18 -5.10
CA MET A 1 -12.43 -27.62 -5.48
C MET A 1 -12.70 -27.12 -6.89
N THR A 2 -12.69 -28.01 -7.87
CA THR A 2 -12.90 -27.68 -9.28
C THR A 2 -14.37 -27.30 -9.48
N ALA A 3 -14.64 -26.02 -9.76
CA ALA A 3 -15.98 -25.58 -10.13
C ALA A 3 -16.33 -26.25 -11.47
N ARG A 4 -17.26 -27.20 -11.46
CA ARG A 4 -17.72 -27.86 -12.69
C ARG A 4 -18.54 -26.83 -13.45
N SER A 5 -18.13 -26.49 -14.67
CA SER A 5 -18.83 -25.53 -15.53
C SER A 5 -20.13 -26.08 -16.12
N TYR A 6 -20.47 -27.34 -15.86
CA TYR A 6 -21.62 -28.00 -16.46
C TYR A 6 -22.44 -28.82 -15.45
N VAL A 7 -23.76 -28.76 -15.60
CA VAL A 7 -24.73 -29.57 -14.86
C VAL A 7 -25.52 -30.41 -15.87
N VAL A 8 -25.69 -31.70 -15.58
CA VAL A 8 -26.54 -32.61 -16.36
C VAL A 8 -27.89 -32.70 -15.67
N GLU A 9 -28.93 -32.24 -16.36
CA GLU A 9 -30.31 -32.31 -15.84
C GLU A 9 -30.89 -33.71 -16.01
N GLU A 10 -31.90 -34.03 -15.22
CA GLU A 10 -32.58 -35.34 -15.17
C GLU A 10 -33.21 -35.75 -16.52
N GLY A 11 -33.41 -34.78 -17.43
CA GLY A 11 -33.80 -34.99 -18.83
C GLY A 11 -32.64 -35.21 -19.81
N ASN A 12 -31.45 -35.59 -19.36
CA ASN A 12 -30.25 -35.78 -20.17
C ASN A 12 -29.82 -34.53 -20.97
N ARG A 13 -30.14 -33.34 -20.46
CA ARG A 13 -29.76 -32.05 -21.05
C ARG A 13 -28.49 -31.54 -20.38
N LEU A 14 -27.57 -31.04 -21.19
CA LEU A 14 -26.28 -30.50 -20.75
C LEU A 14 -26.38 -28.97 -20.71
N ASN A 15 -26.30 -28.38 -19.52
CA ASN A 15 -26.21 -26.93 -19.37
C ASN A 15 -24.78 -26.54 -18.99
N ASN A 16 -24.14 -25.71 -19.81
CA ASN A 16 -22.81 -25.16 -19.55
C ASN A 16 -22.93 -23.70 -19.10
N TYR A 17 -22.48 -23.41 -17.88
CA TYR A 17 -22.45 -22.08 -17.29
C TYR A 17 -21.07 -21.46 -17.46
N ALA A 18 -21.04 -20.19 -17.86
CA ALA A 18 -19.80 -19.43 -17.92
C ALA A 18 -19.27 -19.23 -16.49
N ILE A 19 -18.05 -19.70 -16.23
CA ILE A 19 -17.35 -19.43 -14.96
C ILE A 19 -16.68 -18.06 -15.12
N GLU A 20 -17.07 -17.10 -14.28
CA GLU A 20 -16.44 -15.79 -14.30
C GLU A 20 -14.95 -15.90 -13.92
N PRO A 21 -14.05 -15.29 -14.71
CA PRO A 21 -12.65 -15.25 -14.34
C PRO A 21 -12.52 -14.40 -13.08
N LYS A 22 -11.91 -14.96 -12.04
CA LYS A 22 -11.55 -14.19 -10.85
C LYS A 22 -10.53 -13.13 -11.26
N ILE A 23 -10.84 -11.87 -11.03
CA ILE A 23 -9.89 -10.78 -11.20
C ILE A 23 -8.82 -10.93 -10.11
N TYR A 24 -7.62 -11.33 -10.51
CA TYR A 24 -6.47 -11.34 -9.62
C TYR A 24 -5.85 -9.95 -9.65
N VAL A 25 -5.76 -9.32 -8.48
CA VAL A 25 -4.95 -8.11 -8.34
C VAL A 25 -3.49 -8.58 -8.37
N ASP A 26 -2.77 -8.22 -9.42
CA ASP A 26 -1.34 -8.49 -9.49
C ASP A 26 -0.63 -7.63 -8.45
N GLU A 27 -0.01 -8.28 -7.46
CA GLU A 27 0.76 -7.65 -6.37
C GLU A 27 2.17 -7.23 -6.82
N THR A 28 2.46 -7.26 -8.12
CA THR A 28 3.73 -6.78 -8.67
C THR A 28 4.08 -5.43 -8.05
N GLN A 29 5.22 -5.39 -7.34
CA GLN A 29 5.74 -4.21 -6.67
C GLN A 29 5.78 -3.06 -7.67
N LYS A 30 4.80 -2.17 -7.57
CA LYS A 30 4.75 -0.97 -8.38
C LYS A 30 5.93 -0.10 -7.95
N PHE A 31 6.98 -0.06 -8.77
CA PHE A 31 8.05 0.92 -8.59
C PHE A 31 7.47 2.31 -8.84
N GLY A 32 7.55 3.22 -7.87
CA GLY A 32 7.03 4.59 -7.97
C GLY A 32 6.28 5.07 -6.73
N PHE A 33 5.40 6.07 -6.91
CA PHE A 33 4.48 6.59 -5.89
C PHE A 33 3.36 5.59 -5.62
N THR A 34 3.66 4.59 -4.82
CA THR A 34 2.65 3.64 -4.31
C THR A 34 2.11 4.11 -2.99
N GLU A 35 0.88 3.72 -2.66
CA GLU A 35 0.32 4.02 -1.32
C GLU A 35 1.25 3.57 -0.19
N TYR A 36 1.95 2.45 -0.36
CA TYR A 36 2.91 1.97 0.63
C TYR A 36 4.09 2.94 0.78
N ALA A 37 4.70 3.37 -0.33
CA ALA A 37 5.81 4.32 -0.31
C ALA A 37 5.38 5.69 0.26
N GLU A 38 4.19 6.17 -0.09
CA GLU A 38 3.64 7.42 0.44
C GLU A 38 3.38 7.35 1.94
N LYS A 39 2.78 6.25 2.43
CA LYS A 39 2.57 6.02 3.86
C LYS A 39 3.88 5.92 4.63
N LEU A 40 4.91 5.29 4.06
CA LEU A 40 6.24 5.21 4.66
C LEU A 40 6.90 6.59 4.74
N ASN A 41 6.95 7.31 3.61
CA ASN A 41 7.56 8.64 3.54
C ASN A 41 6.85 9.63 4.47
N GLY A 42 5.52 9.59 4.53
CA GLY A 42 4.73 10.42 5.44
C GLY A 42 5.06 10.17 6.92
N ARG A 43 5.23 8.90 7.33
CA ARG A 43 5.62 8.56 8.72
C ARG A 43 7.03 9.05 9.04
N LEU A 44 7.98 8.86 8.13
CA LEU A 44 9.35 9.35 8.30
C LEU A 44 9.38 10.87 8.43
N ALA A 45 8.57 11.59 7.64
CA ALA A 45 8.45 13.04 7.74
C ALA A 45 7.86 13.49 9.09
N MET A 46 6.82 12.81 9.60
CA MET A 46 6.26 13.12 10.93
C MET A 46 7.29 12.91 12.05
N ILE A 47 8.04 11.81 12.00
CA ILE A 47 9.11 11.53 12.97
C ILE A 47 10.21 12.60 12.87
N GLY A 48 10.63 12.96 11.67
CA GLY A 48 11.63 14.00 11.43
C GLY A 48 11.19 15.36 12.00
N PHE A 49 9.93 15.74 11.80
CA PHE A 49 9.38 16.98 12.32
C PHE A 49 9.33 17.02 13.86
N VAL A 50 8.85 15.94 14.49
CA VAL A 50 8.83 15.85 15.96
C VAL A 50 10.23 15.86 16.54
N SER A 51 11.17 15.15 15.90
CA SER A 51 12.58 15.14 16.30
C SER A 51 13.21 16.53 16.20
N LEU A 52 12.84 17.30 15.17
CA LEU A 52 13.29 18.68 14.97
C LEU A 52 12.81 19.60 16.09
N ILE A 53 11.53 19.53 16.44
CA ILE A 53 10.96 20.30 17.56
C ILE A 53 11.65 19.91 18.87
N ALA A 54 11.84 18.62 19.12
CA ALA A 54 12.50 18.15 20.33
C ALA A 54 13.94 18.68 20.44
N LEU A 55 14.67 18.68 19.32
CA LEU A 55 16.04 19.20 19.26
C LEU A 55 16.08 20.71 19.50
N GLU A 56 15.15 21.47 18.94
CA GLU A 56 15.01 22.91 19.17
C GLU A 56 14.75 23.24 20.64
N VAL A 57 13.88 22.47 21.31
CA VAL A 57 13.61 22.63 22.74
C VAL A 57 14.84 22.29 23.60
N LEU A 58 15.57 21.23 23.26
CA LEU A 58 16.77 20.80 24.00
C LEU A 58 17.96 21.75 23.83
N THR A 59 18.14 22.27 22.61
CA THR A 59 19.32 23.07 22.25
C THR A 59 19.07 24.57 22.48
N GLY A 60 17.82 25.02 22.56
CA GLY A 60 17.43 26.42 22.74
C GLY A 60 17.77 27.32 21.54
N HIS A 61 18.38 26.78 20.49
CA HIS A 61 18.67 27.40 19.21
C HIS A 61 18.13 26.46 18.12
N GLY A 62 17.27 26.96 17.23
CA GLY A 62 16.69 26.15 16.16
C GLY A 62 17.77 25.58 15.23
N LEU A 63 17.48 24.47 14.54
CA LEU A 63 18.40 23.83 13.58
C LEU A 63 18.96 24.81 12.54
N ILE A 64 18.19 25.82 12.15
CA ILE A 64 18.62 26.88 11.22
C ILE A 64 19.72 27.76 11.85
N GLY A 65 19.64 28.03 13.16
CA GLY A 65 20.68 28.75 13.89
C GLY A 65 21.97 27.97 13.99
N TRP A 66 21.89 26.65 14.22
CA TRP A 66 23.06 25.76 14.23
C TRP A 66 23.68 25.58 12.83
N LEU A 67 22.86 25.37 11.79
CA LEU A 67 23.34 25.26 10.41
C LEU A 67 23.90 26.58 9.87
N SER A 68 23.37 27.71 10.33
CA SER A 68 23.89 29.05 9.99
C SER A 68 25.12 29.46 10.81
N SER A 69 25.39 28.79 11.94
CA SER A 69 26.61 29.01 12.72
C SER A 69 27.76 28.08 12.31
N LEU A 70 27.55 27.25 11.29
CA LEU A 70 28.57 26.42 10.64
C LEU A 70 29.30 27.25 9.58
#